data_AF-F9WDB7-F1
#
_entry.id   AF-F9WDB7-F1
#
_cell.length_a   1.000
_cell.length_b   1.000
_cell.length_c   1.000
_cell.angle_alpha   90.00
_cell.angle_beta   90.00
_cell.angle_gamma   90.00
#
_symmetry.space_group_name_H-M   'P 1'
#
loop_
_entity.id
_entity.type
_entity.pdbx_description
1 polymer ?
#
loop_
_entity_poly.entity_id
_entity_poly.type
_entity_poly.pdbx_seq_one_letter_code
_entity_poly.pdbx_strand_id
1 'polypeptide(L)'
;MEEEDGIPYKSFSAPASVAGTTKHGSLKDAMREVLETKGVIDHVKAELRAAIFHSLQEVSTQQGDTESVRPPVPPENLLLNELIKDYMAFNGMEHSLSVFKAESGSGKESAAPAMPRAILASQMGLSGAPGNIPLLYAMLHELRIHSDAQRSNC
;
A
#
# COMPACT_ATOMS: atom_id res chain seq x y z
N MET A 1 -56.41 -0.64 -48.03
CA MET A 1 -56.03 -1.59 -49.08
C MET A 1 -54.65 -1.17 -49.51
N GLU A 2 -53.62 -1.72 -48.87
CA GLU A 2 -52.93 -2.98 -49.29
C GLU A 2 -52.19 -2.66 -50.60
N GLU A 3 -50.89 -2.88 -50.77
CA GLU A 3 -50.04 -3.98 -50.31
C GLU A 3 -48.57 -3.61 -50.61
N GLU A 4 -47.64 -4.32 -49.96
CA GLU A 4 -46.19 -4.17 -50.09
C GLU A 4 -45.64 -4.53 -51.48
N ASP A 5 -44.52 -3.91 -51.88
CA ASP A 5 -43.55 -4.54 -52.79
C ASP A 5 -42.14 -4.15 -52.33
N GLY A 6 -41.33 -5.17 -52.02
CA GLY A 6 -40.05 -5.03 -51.36
C GLY A 6 -38.81 -4.86 -52.26
N ILE A 7 -37.69 -4.64 -51.54
CA ILE A 7 -36.28 -4.92 -51.88
C ILE A 7 -35.59 -3.81 -52.73
N PRO A 8 -34.32 -3.35 -52.45
CA PRO A 8 -33.20 -4.07 -51.82
C PRO A 8 -32.45 -3.36 -50.68
N TYR A 9 -31.80 -4.20 -49.86
CA TYR A 9 -30.69 -3.82 -48.99
C TYR A 9 -29.58 -3.14 -49.80
N LYS A 10 -29.31 -1.86 -49.51
CA LYS A 10 -28.11 -1.18 -49.96
C LYS A 10 -26.97 -1.50 -49.00
N SER A 11 -25.92 -2.04 -49.62
CA SER A 11 -24.63 -2.43 -49.09
C SER A 11 -24.06 -1.55 -47.98
N PHE A 12 -23.45 -2.23 -47.02
CA PHE A 12 -22.39 -1.76 -46.13
C PHE A 12 -21.60 -0.58 -46.71
N SER A 13 -21.63 0.56 -46.02
CA SER A 13 -20.54 1.54 -46.07
C SER A 13 -19.96 1.60 -44.67
N ALA A 14 -18.82 0.94 -44.48
CA ALA A 14 -18.00 1.08 -43.29
C ALA A 14 -17.61 2.56 -43.12
N PRO A 15 -17.70 3.14 -41.91
CA PRO A 15 -16.96 4.35 -41.65
C PRO A 15 -15.47 3.99 -41.63
N ALA A 16 -14.80 4.34 -42.73
CA ALA A 16 -13.35 4.45 -42.76
C ALA A 16 -12.95 5.54 -41.75
N SER A 17 -12.54 5.10 -40.57
CA SER A 17 -11.64 5.88 -39.72
C SER A 17 -10.74 4.89 -39.00
N VAL A 18 -9.78 4.36 -39.76
CA VAL A 18 -8.53 3.88 -39.17
C VAL A 18 -7.86 5.12 -38.61
N ALA A 19 -8.20 5.42 -37.35
CA ALA A 19 -7.47 6.37 -36.53
C ALA A 19 -6.00 6.00 -36.65
N GLY A 20 -5.22 6.93 -37.21
CA GLY A 20 -3.78 6.75 -37.37
C GLY A 20 -3.19 6.31 -36.05
N THR A 21 -2.68 5.08 -36.02
CA THR A 21 -1.74 4.62 -35.01
C THR A 21 -0.47 5.43 -35.22
N THR A 22 -0.46 6.65 -34.68
CA THR A 22 0.76 7.41 -34.54
C THR A 22 1.69 6.54 -33.70
N LYS A 23 2.82 6.13 -34.29
CA LYS A 23 3.84 5.29 -33.64
C LYS A 23 4.24 5.80 -32.23
N HIS A 24 3.98 7.08 -31.96
CA HIS A 24 4.16 7.75 -30.68
C HIS A 24 3.23 7.25 -29.55
N GLY A 25 1.97 6.88 -29.84
CA GLY A 25 1.06 6.35 -28.83
C GLY A 25 1.53 5.00 -28.29
N SER A 26 1.87 4.09 -29.20
CA SER A 26 2.39 2.76 -28.85
C SER A 26 3.70 2.82 -28.07
N LEU A 27 4.61 3.74 -28.39
CA LEU A 27 5.85 3.90 -27.63
C LEU A 27 5.61 4.48 -26.23
N LYS A 28 4.75 5.50 -26.12
CA LYS A 28 4.38 6.11 -24.84
C LYS A 28 3.72 5.08 -23.92
N ASP A 29 2.83 4.26 -24.46
CA ASP A 29 2.12 3.24 -23.70
C ASP A 29 3.06 2.12 -23.26
N ALA A 30 3.97 1.67 -24.14
CA ALA A 30 5.02 0.71 -23.77
C ALA A 30 5.96 1.25 -22.70
N MET A 31 6.37 2.53 -22.77
CA MET A 31 7.18 3.15 -21.72
C MET A 31 6.43 3.25 -20.39
N ARG A 32 5.14 3.60 -20.43
CA ARG A 32 4.27 3.62 -19.25
C ARG A 32 4.18 2.24 -18.62
N GLU A 33 3.91 1.20 -19.40
CA GLU A 33 3.84 -0.19 -18.92
C GLU A 33 5.15 -0.64 -18.27
N VAL A 34 6.31 -0.29 -18.86
CA VAL A 34 7.62 -0.59 -18.27
C VAL A 34 7.81 0.13 -16.93
N LEU A 35 7.40 1.40 -16.82
CA LEU A 35 7.51 2.17 -15.57
C LEU A 35 6.53 1.69 -14.49
N GLU A 36 5.36 1.19 -14.88
CA GLU A 36 4.41 0.55 -13.97
C GLU A 36 4.92 -0.80 -13.48
N THR A 37 5.45 -1.63 -14.38
CA THR A 37 6.04 -2.93 -14.04
C THR A 37 7.24 -2.78 -13.10
N LYS A 38 8.05 -1.74 -13.32
CA LYS A 38 9.18 -1.40 -12.43
C LYS A 38 8.76 -0.71 -11.13
N GLY A 39 7.47 -0.44 -10.92
CA GLY A 39 6.95 0.23 -9.73
C GLY A 39 7.25 1.73 -9.64
N VAL A 40 7.92 2.33 -10.64
CA VAL A 40 8.35 3.74 -10.61
C VAL A 40 7.16 4.68 -10.51
N ILE A 41 6.09 4.40 -11.24
CA ILE A 41 4.87 5.22 -11.18
C ILE A 41 4.23 5.15 -9.79
N ASP A 42 4.20 3.95 -9.19
CA ASP A 42 3.60 3.75 -7.88
C ASP A 42 4.46 4.34 -6.76
N HIS A 43 5.78 4.34 -6.93
CA HIS A 43 6.71 5.07 -6.06
C HIS A 43 6.41 6.57 -6.04
N VAL A 44 6.31 7.20 -7.22
CA VAL A 44 6.03 8.63 -7.33
C VAL A 44 4.65 8.98 -6.74
N LYS A 45 3.63 8.15 -7.00
CA LYS A 45 2.29 8.34 -6.38
C LYS A 45 2.37 8.22 -4.86
N ALA A 46 3.12 7.25 -4.34
CA ALA A 46 3.31 7.05 -2.90
C ALA A 46 4.00 8.26 -2.26
N GLU A 47 5.04 8.78 -2.89
CA GLU A 47 5.75 9.99 -2.44
C GLU A 47 4.82 11.21 -2.44
N LEU A 48 4.04 11.40 -3.51
CA LEU A 48 3.06 12.49 -3.59
C LEU A 48 2.00 12.38 -2.48
N ARG A 49 1.44 11.19 -2.26
CA ARG A 49 0.47 10.96 -1.17
C ARG A 49 1.07 11.26 0.19
N ALA A 50 2.31 10.82 0.43
CA ALA A 50 3.02 11.11 1.65
C ALA A 50 3.22 12.63 1.82
N ALA A 51 3.69 13.34 0.79
CA ALA A 51 3.88 14.79 0.85
C ALA A 51 2.57 15.54 1.14
N ILE A 52 1.48 15.18 0.45
CA ILE A 52 0.15 15.77 0.69
C ILE A 52 -0.29 15.55 2.13
N PHE A 53 -0.11 14.33 2.66
CA PHE A 53 -0.47 14.02 4.05
C PHE A 53 0.27 14.91 5.05
N HIS A 54 1.59 15.08 4.88
CA HIS A 54 2.38 15.95 5.76
C HIS A 54 1.93 17.41 5.66
N SER A 55 1.72 17.94 4.44
CA SER A 55 1.25 19.32 4.27
C SER A 55 -0.13 19.57 4.88
N LEU A 56 -1.06 18.61 4.75
CA LEU A 56 -2.38 18.71 5.39
C LEU A 56 -2.24 18.68 6.92
N GLN A 57 -1.37 17.84 7.46
CA GLN A 57 -1.12 17.75 8.90
C GLN A 57 -0.54 19.05 9.46
N GLU A 58 0.42 19.67 8.79
CA GLU A 58 0.99 20.98 9.18
C GLU A 58 -0.07 22.08 9.19
N VAL A 59 -0.92 22.16 8.16
CA VAL A 59 -1.97 23.19 8.06
C VAL A 59 -3.02 23.01 9.16
N SER A 60 -3.40 21.78 9.50
CA SER A 60 -4.31 21.49 10.62
C SER A 60 -3.74 21.89 11.98
N THR A 61 -2.42 22.02 12.13
CA THR A 61 -1.78 22.49 13.38
C THR A 61 -1.61 24.02 13.47
N GLN A 62 -1.67 24.72 12.33
CA GLN A 62 -1.45 26.18 12.24
C GLN A 62 -2.76 26.99 12.30
N GLN A 63 -3.90 26.37 11.99
CA GLN A 63 -5.23 26.97 12.16
C GLN A 63 -5.74 26.65 13.56
N GLY A 64 -5.73 27.64 14.45
CA GLY A 64 -6.06 27.53 15.87
C GLY A 64 -7.52 27.25 16.22
N ASP A 65 -8.16 26.31 15.52
CA ASP A 65 -9.47 25.78 15.89
C ASP A 65 -9.45 24.26 15.79
N THR A 66 -9.78 23.62 16.91
CA THR A 66 -9.71 22.18 17.17
C THR A 66 -8.30 21.62 17.05
N GLU A 67 -7.64 21.60 18.20
CA GLU A 67 -6.91 20.41 18.63
C GLU A 67 -7.80 19.19 18.33
N SER A 68 -7.74 18.65 17.10
CA SER A 68 -8.00 17.23 16.91
C SER A 68 -6.82 16.59 17.60
N VAL A 69 -6.90 16.52 18.93
CA VAL A 69 -6.08 15.66 19.77
C VAL A 69 -6.32 14.30 19.13
N ARG A 70 -5.45 13.91 18.20
CA ARG A 70 -5.40 12.54 17.73
C ARG A 70 -5.42 11.75 19.03
N PRO A 71 -6.45 10.92 19.27
CA PRO A 71 -6.57 10.23 20.53
C PRO A 71 -5.21 9.63 20.86
N PRO A 72 -4.68 9.83 22.08
CA PRO A 72 -3.34 9.39 22.42
C PRO A 72 -3.17 7.95 21.93
N VAL A 73 -2.25 7.79 20.97
CA VAL A 73 -2.09 6.54 20.26
C VAL A 73 -1.75 5.48 21.30
N PRO A 74 -2.57 4.43 21.45
CA PRO A 74 -2.31 3.42 22.46
C PRO A 74 -0.88 2.87 22.30
N PRO A 75 -0.13 2.62 23.39
CA PRO A 75 1.22 2.07 23.31
C PRO A 75 1.33 0.81 22.43
N GLU A 76 0.27 0.00 22.40
CA GLU A 76 0.13 -1.18 21.58
C GLU A 76 0.21 -0.87 20.08
N ASN A 77 -0.31 0.29 19.66
CA ASN A 77 -0.30 0.70 18.26
C ASN A 77 1.12 1.04 17.78
N LEU A 78 2.02 1.48 18.68
CA LEU A 78 3.44 1.62 18.35
C LEU A 78 4.05 0.25 18.05
N LEU A 79 3.78 -0.75 18.88
CA LEU A 79 4.27 -2.12 18.66
C LEU A 79 3.72 -2.70 17.35
N LEU A 80 2.43 -2.54 17.09
CA LEU A 80 1.80 -2.98 15.84
C LEU A 80 2.44 -2.30 14.62
N ASN A 81 2.65 -0.99 14.67
CA ASN A 81 3.27 -0.26 13.57
C ASN A 81 4.71 -0.73 13.32
N GLU A 82 5.49 -1.02 14.36
CA GLU A 82 6.85 -1.57 14.19
C GLU A 82 6.83 -2.99 13.62
N LEU A 83 5.91 -3.85 14.06
CA LEU A 83 5.72 -5.20 13.51
C LEU A 83 5.34 -5.17 12.03
N ILE A 84 4.44 -4.25 11.64
CA ILE A 84 4.03 -4.05 10.25
C ILE A 84 5.19 -3.52 9.42
N LYS A 85 5.97 -2.55 9.94
CA LYS A 85 7.17 -2.02 9.26
C LYS A 85 8.22 -3.11 9.02
N ASP A 86 8.51 -3.95 10.01
CA ASP A 86 9.44 -5.08 9.90
C ASP A 86 9.00 -6.07 8.80
N TYR A 87 7.72 -6.42 8.77
CA TYR A 87 7.15 -7.30 7.74
C TYR A 87 7.20 -6.68 6.34
N MET A 88 6.78 -5.44 6.17
CA MET A 88 6.76 -4.78 4.87
C MET A 88 8.17 -4.60 4.31
N ALA A 89 9.15 -4.26 5.16
CA ALA A 89 10.55 -4.15 4.78
C ALA A 89 11.10 -5.50 4.29
N PHE A 90 10.83 -6.59 5.02
CA PHE A 90 11.26 -7.93 4.63
C PHE A 90 10.65 -8.40 3.29
N ASN A 91 9.39 -8.08 3.03
CA ASN A 91 8.70 -8.50 1.81
C ASN A 91 8.94 -7.56 0.61
N GLY A 92 9.85 -6.59 0.71
CA GLY A 92 10.16 -5.67 -0.38
C GLY A 92 9.02 -4.70 -0.72
N MET A 93 8.10 -4.44 0.21
CA MET A 93 6.94 -3.57 0.02
C MET A 93 7.32 -2.09 0.21
N GLU A 94 8.38 -1.63 -0.44
CA GLU A 94 9.04 -0.35 -0.16
C GLU A 94 8.11 0.86 -0.38
N HIS A 95 7.31 0.85 -1.45
CA HIS A 95 6.39 1.95 -1.76
C HIS A 95 5.27 2.05 -0.72
N SER A 96 4.67 0.93 -0.35
CA SER A 96 3.66 0.86 0.70
C SER A 96 4.26 1.24 2.06
N LEU A 97 5.49 0.83 2.35
CA LEU A 97 6.20 1.17 3.58
C LEU A 97 6.43 2.68 3.69
N SER A 98 6.73 3.36 2.57
CA SER A 98 6.88 4.82 2.53
C SER A 98 5.59 5.54 2.93
N VAL A 99 4.46 5.13 2.35
CA VAL A 99 3.14 5.70 2.69
C VAL A 99 2.79 5.37 4.15
N PHE A 100 2.98 4.13 4.57
CA PHE A 100 2.68 3.68 5.92
C PHE A 100 3.46 4.47 6.99
N LYS A 101 4.74 4.77 6.75
CA LYS A 101 5.56 5.59 7.66
C LYS A 101 5.00 7.01 7.82
N ALA A 102 4.53 7.62 6.72
CA ALA A 102 3.90 8.94 6.75
C ALA A 102 2.56 8.92 7.52
N GLU A 103 1.67 7.99 7.18
CA GLU A 103 0.31 7.92 7.73
C GLU A 103 0.27 7.45 9.21
N SER A 104 1.18 6.55 9.59
CA SER A 104 1.27 6.03 10.97
C SER A 104 1.75 7.07 11.99
N GLY A 105 2.10 8.28 11.57
CA GLY A 105 2.69 9.30 12.44
C GLY A 105 4.13 8.98 12.85
N SER A 106 4.80 8.07 12.14
CA SER A 106 6.25 7.84 12.23
C SER A 106 7.05 8.78 11.30
N GLY A 107 6.40 9.81 10.74
CA GLY A 107 7.03 10.82 9.90
C GLY A 107 8.02 11.68 10.68
N LYS A 108 8.90 12.39 9.96
CA LYS A 108 10.06 13.16 10.49
C LYS A 108 9.76 14.07 11.69
N GLU A 109 8.51 14.49 11.88
CA GLU A 109 8.05 15.35 12.97
C GLU A 109 7.88 14.61 14.31
N SER A 110 7.69 13.28 14.29
CA SER A 110 7.71 12.45 15.50
C SER A 110 9.14 11.95 15.69
N ALA A 111 9.95 12.71 16.42
CA ALA A 111 11.35 12.43 16.74
C ALA A 111 11.58 11.16 17.59
N ALA A 112 10.61 10.24 17.63
CA ALA A 112 10.77 8.95 18.28
C ALA A 112 11.68 8.06 17.40
N PRO A 113 12.85 7.64 17.89
CA PRO A 113 13.70 6.71 17.16
C PRO A 113 12.95 5.41 16.89
N ALA A 114 13.15 4.83 15.70
CA ALA A 114 12.61 3.51 15.36
C ALA A 114 12.95 2.51 16.47
N MET A 115 11.94 1.80 16.99
CA MET A 115 12.15 0.88 18.09
C MET A 115 13.10 -0.24 17.66
N PRO A 116 14.19 -0.50 18.40
CA PRO A 116 15.07 -1.62 18.12
C PRO A 116 14.31 -2.95 18.13
N ARG A 117 14.54 -3.78 17.11
CA ARG A 117 13.91 -5.10 16.97
C ARG A 117 14.08 -5.99 18.21
N ALA A 118 15.21 -5.88 18.92
CA ALA A 118 15.44 -6.63 20.16
C ALA A 118 14.45 -6.25 21.29
N ILE A 119 14.12 -4.95 21.41
CA ILE A 119 13.14 -4.48 22.38
C ILE A 119 11.75 -4.96 21.98
N LEU A 120 11.39 -4.82 20.70
CA LEU A 120 10.11 -5.32 20.17
C LEU A 120 9.94 -6.83 20.41
N ALA A 121 10.97 -7.62 20.11
CA ALA A 121 10.99 -9.06 20.38
C ALA A 121 10.84 -9.38 21.86
N SER A 122 11.50 -8.62 22.75
CA SER A 122 11.39 -8.82 24.19
C SER A 122 9.98 -8.53 24.72
N GLN A 123 9.33 -7.46 24.25
CA GLN A 123 7.97 -7.10 24.68
C GLN A 123 6.92 -8.12 24.22
N MET A 124 7.16 -8.80 23.10
CA MET A 124 6.28 -9.81 22.54
C MET A 124 6.57 -11.23 23.05
N GLY A 125 7.58 -11.42 23.90
CA GLY A 125 8.03 -12.75 24.36
C GLY A 125 8.72 -13.58 23.28
N LEU A 126 9.25 -12.94 22.23
CA LEU A 126 9.84 -13.56 21.03
C LEU A 126 11.36 -13.36 20.96
N SER A 127 12.04 -13.26 22.10
CA SER A 127 13.49 -13.00 22.12
C SER A 127 14.33 -14.09 21.43
N GLY A 128 13.78 -15.30 21.27
CA GLY A 128 14.41 -16.40 20.52
C GLY A 128 14.15 -16.39 19.01
N ALA A 129 13.40 -15.41 18.49
CA ALA A 129 13.05 -15.36 17.08
C ALA A 129 14.29 -15.14 16.19
N PRO A 130 14.42 -15.84 15.05
CA PRO A 130 15.56 -15.69 14.15
C PRO A 130 15.77 -14.26 13.66
N GLY A 131 17.02 -13.82 13.53
CA GLY A 131 17.42 -12.47 13.12
C GLY A 131 16.94 -12.02 11.74
N ASN A 132 16.65 -12.98 10.87
CA ASN A 132 16.50 -12.83 9.42
C ASN A 132 15.06 -12.99 8.93
N ILE A 133 14.08 -13.02 9.84
CA ILE A 133 12.65 -13.09 9.48
C ILE A 133 11.86 -12.04 10.26
N PRO A 134 10.70 -11.58 9.77
CA PRO A 134 9.85 -10.67 10.52
C PRO A 134 9.37 -11.28 11.83
N LEU A 135 9.24 -10.47 12.89
CA LEU A 135 8.67 -10.94 14.15
C LEU A 135 7.22 -11.44 13.99
N LEU A 136 6.47 -10.90 13.03
CA LEU A 136 5.13 -11.42 12.69
C LEU A 136 5.15 -12.88 12.21
N TYR A 137 6.22 -13.33 11.56
CA TYR A 137 6.35 -14.74 11.16
C TYR A 137 6.61 -15.63 12.37
N ALA A 138 7.45 -15.17 13.30
CA ALA A 138 7.67 -15.87 14.57
C ALA A 138 6.37 -15.97 15.38
N MET A 139 5.59 -14.89 15.49
CA MET A 139 4.27 -14.91 16.14
C MET A 139 3.33 -15.95 15.53
N LEU A 140 3.23 -15.97 14.20
CA LEU A 140 2.37 -16.93 13.50
C LEU A 140 2.80 -18.38 13.77
N HIS A 141 4.12 -18.63 13.84
CA HIS A 141 4.66 -19.94 14.15
C HIS A 141 4.29 -20.39 15.57
N GLU A 142 4.50 -19.54 16.58
CA GLU A 142 4.14 -19.82 17.97
C GLU A 142 2.63 -20.10 18.14
N LEU A 143 1.78 -19.29 17.50
CA LEU A 143 0.34 -19.49 17.53
C LEU A 143 -0.08 -20.83 16.93
N ARG A 144 0.57 -21.27 15.85
CA ARG A 144 0.30 -22.58 15.23
C ARG A 144 0.68 -23.73 16.15
N ILE A 145 1.88 -23.68 16.75
CA ILE A 145 2.35 -24.70 17.70
C ILE A 145 1.38 -24.81 18.88
N HIS A 146 0.97 -23.68 19.46
CA HIS A 146 0.01 -23.69 20.55
C HIS A 146 -1.35 -24.25 20.11
N SER A 147 -1.82 -23.92 18.91
CA SER A 147 -3.09 -24.46 18.40
C SER A 147 -3.05 -25.96 18.15
N ASP A 148 -1.92 -26.50 17.66
CA ASP A 148 -1.75 -27.93 17.39
C ASP A 148 -1.61 -28.72 18.69
N ALA A 149 -0.94 -28.16 19.70
CA ALA A 149 -0.86 -28.73 21.04
C ALA A 149 -2.24 -28.80 21.72
N GLN A 150 -3.08 -27.78 21.56
CA GLN A 150 -4.45 -27.80 22.07
C GLN A 150 -5.31 -28.85 21.36
N ARG A 151 -5.14 -29.03 20.04
CA ARG A 151 -5.86 -30.04 19.26
C ARG A 151 -5.42 -31.48 19.56
N SER A 152 -4.15 -31.70 19.90
CA SER A 152 -3.61 -33.02 20.20
C SER A 152 -4.00 -33.53 21.60
N ASN A 153 -4.49 -32.64 22.47
CA ASN A 153 -4.97 -32.96 23.81
C ASN A 153 -6.50 -33.19 23.88
N CYS A 154 -7.19 -33.18 22.73
CA CYS A 154 -8.62 -33.49 22.60
C CYS A 154 -8.86 -34.84 21.93
#